data_AF-A0A2I0GWK8-F1
#
_entry.id   AF-A0A2I0GWK8-F1
#
_cell.length_a   1.000
_cell.length_b   1.000
_cell.length_c   1.000
_cell.angle_alpha   90.00
_cell.angle_beta   90.00
_cell.angle_gamma   90.00
#
_symmetry.space_group_name_H-M   'P 1'
#
loop_
_entity.id
_entity.type
_entity.pdbx_description
1 polymer ?
#
loop_
_entity_poly.entity_id
_entity_poly.type
_entity_poly.pdbx_seq_one_letter_code
_entity_poly.pdbx_strand_id
1 'polypeptide(L)'
;MTTLILMTFVVLTIAMAIVYQYYFTMTKQIMNRYDKAPYVLVLFYNPSYHIIFYADHKSDLTPKEANTFKCYFSIYIAIIILFITLFLIGNTLIYLNAT
;
A
#
# COMPACT_ATOMS: atom_id res chain seq x y z
N MET A 1 15.58 7.31 -23.38
CA MET A 1 14.83 6.19 -22.75
C MET A 1 15.09 6.10 -21.25
N THR A 2 16.34 5.99 -20.81
CA THR A 2 16.70 5.83 -19.38
C THR A 2 16.15 6.95 -18.49
N THR A 3 16.24 8.21 -18.92
CA THR A 3 15.70 9.37 -18.19
C THR A 3 14.18 9.31 -18.04
N LEU A 4 13.49 8.83 -19.09
CA LEU A 4 12.04 8.67 -19.09
C LEU A 4 11.62 7.56 -18.11
N ILE A 5 12.34 6.43 -18.13
CA ILE A 5 12.15 5.31 -17.19
C ILE A 5 12.35 5.78 -15.75
N LEU A 6 13.43 6.52 -15.47
CA LEU A 6 13.71 7.11 -14.14
C LEU A 6 12.61 8.07 -13.69
N MET A 7 12.13 8.95 -14.57
CA MET A 7 11.01 9.85 -14.26
C MET A 7 9.73 9.07 -13.94
N THR A 8 9.43 8.01 -14.70
CA THR A 8 8.30 7.12 -14.42
C THR A 8 8.42 6.48 -13.04
N PHE A 9 9.60 6.00 -12.65
CA PHE A 9 9.82 5.46 -11.30
C PHE A 9 9.61 6.48 -10.20
N VAL A 10 10.12 7.71 -10.37
CA VAL A 10 9.94 8.78 -9.37
C VAL A 10 8.46 9.11 -9.19
N VAL A 11 7.72 9.29 -10.29
CA VAL A 11 6.28 9.58 -10.24
C VAL A 11 5.50 8.44 -9.57
N LEU A 12 5.82 7.18 -9.91
CA LEU A 12 5.20 6.01 -9.29
C LEU A 12 5.48 5.93 -7.80
N THR A 13 6.71 6.23 -7.38
CA THR A 13 7.11 6.23 -5.97
C THR A 13 6.36 7.30 -5.19
N ILE A 14 6.19 8.50 -5.76
CA ILE A 14 5.40 9.58 -5.16
C ILE A 14 3.92 9.17 -5.08
N ALA A 15 3.36 8.61 -6.15
CA ALA A 15 1.98 8.12 -6.15
C ALA A 15 1.76 7.04 -5.09
N MET A 16 2.72 6.11 -4.95
CA MET A 16 2.73 5.10 -3.89
C MET A 16 2.72 5.72 -2.50
N ALA A 17 3.61 6.68 -2.24
CA ALA A 17 3.69 7.35 -0.94
C ALA A 17 2.37 8.05 -0.60
N ILE A 18 1.75 8.72 -1.57
CA ILE A 18 0.45 9.38 -1.39
C ILE A 18 -0.65 8.36 -1.08
N VAL A 19 -0.76 7.30 -1.88
CA VAL A 19 -1.81 6.31 -1.67
C VAL A 19 -1.60 5.53 -0.38
N TYR A 20 -0.34 5.24 -0.03
CA TYR A 20 -0.01 4.63 1.24
C TYR A 20 -0.44 5.51 2.41
N GLN A 21 -0.11 6.80 2.37
CA GLN A 21 -0.49 7.75 3.42
C GLN A 21 -2.01 7.88 3.54
N TYR A 22 -2.71 7.82 2.41
CA TYR A 22 -4.17 7.87 2.37
C TYR A 22 -4.80 6.59 2.94
N TYR A 23 -4.33 5.41 2.49
CA TYR A 23 -4.69 4.10 3.05
C TYR A 23 -4.51 4.08 4.57
N PHE A 24 -3.33 4.52 5.03
CA PHE A 24 -2.97 4.57 6.44
C PHE A 24 -3.90 5.49 7.21
N THR A 25 -4.17 6.69 6.70
CA THR A 25 -5.04 7.66 7.38
C THR A 25 -6.45 7.10 7.56
N MET A 26 -7.00 6.46 6.53
CA MET A 26 -8.35 5.89 6.57
C MET A 26 -8.44 4.64 7.45
N THR A 27 -7.49 3.71 7.32
CA THR A 27 -7.48 2.49 8.13
C THR A 27 -7.15 2.77 9.59
N LYS A 28 -6.29 3.75 9.88
CA LYS A 28 -5.97 4.17 11.24
C LYS A 28 -7.17 4.71 12.00
N GLN A 29 -8.08 5.46 11.36
CA GLN A 29 -9.30 5.92 12.01
C GLN A 29 -10.16 4.75 12.50
N ILE A 30 -10.23 3.67 11.71
CA ILE A 30 -10.92 2.44 12.07
C ILE A 30 -10.14 1.72 13.17
N MET A 31 -8.83 1.52 12.99
CA MET A 31 -7.98 0.75 13.91
C MET A 31 -7.86 1.38 15.30
N ASN A 32 -7.69 2.70 15.39
CA ASN A 32 -7.59 3.42 16.67
C ASN A 32 -8.83 3.26 17.57
N ARG A 33 -9.98 2.87 17.00
CA ARG A 33 -11.19 2.60 17.76
C ARG A 33 -11.11 1.30 18.55
N TYR A 34 -10.37 0.32 18.03
CA TYR A 34 -10.32 -1.04 18.57
C TYR A 34 -8.96 -1.37 19.20
N ASP A 35 -7.87 -0.83 18.65
CA ASP A 35 -6.51 -1.07 19.12
C ASP A 35 -5.78 0.26 19.34
N LYS A 36 -5.26 0.47 20.55
CA LYS A 36 -4.41 1.63 20.89
C LYS A 36 -2.96 1.36 20.52
N ALA A 37 -2.73 0.56 19.49
CA ALA A 37 -1.41 0.23 19.02
C ALA A 37 -0.58 1.52 18.84
N PRO A 38 0.66 1.54 19.35
CA PRO A 38 1.52 2.70 19.23
C PRO A 38 1.53 3.18 17.78
N TYR A 39 1.32 4.49 17.59
CA TYR A 39 1.33 5.18 16.29
C TYR A 39 2.48 4.71 15.39
N VAL A 40 3.61 4.38 16.00
CA VAL A 40 4.85 3.88 15.42
C VAL A 40 4.71 2.46 14.83
N LEU A 41 4.01 1.53 15.49
CA LEU A 41 3.78 0.16 14.99
C LEU A 41 2.82 0.13 13.80
N VAL A 42 1.77 0.95 13.85
CA VAL A 42 0.88 1.15 12.71
C VAL A 42 1.64 1.83 11.56
N LEU A 43 2.54 2.76 11.88
CA LEU A 43 3.39 3.42 10.89
C LEU A 43 4.36 2.45 10.22
N PHE A 44 4.85 1.42 10.91
CA PHE A 44 5.91 0.52 10.43
C PHE A 44 5.45 -0.56 9.43
N TYR A 45 4.47 -0.24 8.57
CA TYR A 45 4.45 -0.77 7.20
C TYR A 45 4.36 -2.30 7.05
N ASN A 46 3.66 -3.02 7.93
CA ASN A 46 3.46 -4.46 7.71
C ASN A 46 2.04 -4.75 7.24
N PRO A 47 1.82 -5.12 5.95
CA PRO A 47 0.55 -5.65 5.48
C PRO A 47 0.01 -6.76 6.39
N SER A 48 0.91 -7.55 7.00
CA SER A 48 0.55 -8.58 7.96
C SER A 48 -0.11 -8.03 9.22
N TYR A 49 0.28 -6.86 9.73
CA TYR A 49 -0.37 -6.26 10.90
C TYR A 49 -1.81 -5.87 10.59
N HIS A 50 -2.05 -5.30 9.41
CA HIS A 50 -3.40 -4.97 8.95
C HIS A 50 -4.27 -6.22 8.72
N ILE A 51 -3.66 -7.32 8.25
CA ILE A 51 -4.34 -8.62 8.14
C ILE A 51 -4.69 -9.17 9.52
N ILE A 52 -3.76 -9.15 10.46
CA ILE A 52 -3.96 -9.62 11.84
C ILE A 52 -5.05 -8.80 12.51
N PHE A 53 -4.97 -7.47 12.46
CA PHE A 53 -6.01 -6.58 12.97
C PHE A 53 -7.40 -6.93 12.41
N TYR A 54 -7.49 -7.09 11.09
CA TYR A 54 -8.76 -7.42 10.45
C TYR A 54 -9.27 -8.78 10.87
N ALA A 55 -8.40 -9.78 11.03
CA ALA A 55 -8.77 -11.11 11.50
C ALA A 55 -9.30 -11.07 12.94
N ASP A 56 -8.65 -10.31 13.82
CA ASP A 56 -8.98 -10.24 15.25
C ASP A 56 -10.26 -9.44 15.52
N HIS A 57 -10.53 -8.39 14.73
CA HIS A 57 -11.64 -7.46 14.99
C HIS A 57 -12.78 -7.55 13.97
N LYS A 58 -12.75 -8.53 13.06
CA LYS A 58 -13.75 -8.67 11.98
C LYS A 58 -15.19 -8.67 12.48
N SER A 59 -15.45 -9.32 13.61
CA SER A 59 -16.79 -9.43 14.23
C SER A 59 -17.31 -8.10 14.75
N ASP A 60 -16.41 -7.21 15.13
CA ASP A 60 -16.72 -5.98 15.85
C ASP A 60 -16.85 -4.79 14.91
N LEU A 61 -16.29 -4.91 13.70
CA LEU A 61 -16.42 -3.93 12.63
C LEU A 61 -17.86 -3.86 12.12
N THR A 62 -18.37 -2.64 11.99
CA THR A 62 -19.61 -2.42 11.24
C THR A 62 -19.44 -2.85 9.78
N PRO A 63 -20.53 -3.25 9.07
CA PRO A 63 -20.44 -3.65 7.66
C PRO A 63 -19.79 -2.58 6.77
N LYS A 64 -20.01 -1.30 7.09
CA LYS A 64 -19.39 -0.16 6.41
C LYS A 64 -17.88 -0.12 6.64
N GLU A 65 -17.43 -0.17 7.90
CA GLU A 65 -15.99 -0.16 8.24
C GLU A 65 -15.25 -1.35 7.61
N ALA A 66 -15.83 -2.55 7.67
CA ALA A 66 -15.25 -3.73 7.07
C ALA A 66 -15.10 -3.61 5.55
N ASN A 67 -16.11 -3.07 4.86
CA ASN A 67 -16.05 -2.88 3.41
C ASN A 67 -15.03 -1.80 3.02
N THR A 68 -15.00 -0.69 3.78
CA THR A 68 -14.02 0.39 3.61
C THR A 68 -12.59 -0.10 3.82
N PHE A 69 -12.34 -0.87 4.88
CA PHE A 69 -11.02 -1.45 5.16
C PHE A 69 -10.57 -2.38 4.03
N LYS A 70 -11.43 -3.30 3.58
CA LYS A 70 -11.13 -4.21 2.46
C LYS A 70 -10.82 -3.44 1.17
N CYS A 71 -11.64 -2.44 0.83
CA CYS A 71 -11.46 -1.65 -0.37
C CYS A 71 -10.08 -0.97 -0.38
N TYR A 72 -9.74 -0.27 0.70
CA TYR A 72 -8.45 0.42 0.79
C TYR A 72 -7.27 -0.56 0.85
N PHE A 73 -7.41 -1.69 1.53
CA PHE A 73 -6.39 -2.74 1.54
C PHE A 73 -6.16 -3.34 0.15
N SER A 74 -7.23 -3.62 -0.61
CA SER A 74 -7.12 -4.09 -2.00
C SER A 74 -6.45 -3.08 -2.91
N ILE A 75 -6.77 -1.79 -2.78
CA ILE A 75 -6.12 -0.71 -3.52
C ILE A 75 -4.62 -0.67 -3.20
N TYR A 76 -4.26 -0.79 -1.93
CA TYR A 76 -2.88 -0.82 -1.49
C TYR A 76 -2.09 -1.99 -2.10
N ILE A 77 -2.64 -3.21 -2.07
CA ILE A 77 -2.01 -4.40 -2.68
C ILE A 77 -1.90 -4.26 -4.20
N ALA A 78 -2.94 -3.76 -4.88
CA ALA A 78 -2.91 -3.57 -6.33
C ALA A 78 -1.79 -2.61 -6.77
N ILE A 79 -1.55 -1.55 -5.99
CA ILE A 79 -0.47 -0.59 -6.27
C ILE A 79 0.91 -1.21 -6.06
N ILE A 80 1.10 -2.05 -5.03
CA ILE A 80 2.33 -2.81 -4.84
C ILE A 80 2.62 -3.70 -6.06
N ILE A 81 1.62 -4.45 -6.53
CA ILE A 81 1.77 -5.32 -7.69
C ILE A 81 2.11 -4.51 -8.94
N LEU A 82 1.42 -3.39 -9.16
CA LEU A 82 1.68 -2.50 -10.30
C LEU A 82 3.12 -1.97 -10.28
N PHE A 83 3.61 -1.55 -9.11
CA PHE A 83 4.98 -1.08 -8.94
C PHE A 83 6.00 -2.16 -9.26
N ILE A 84 5.84 -3.37 -8.72
CA ILE A 84 6.74 -4.50 -9.01
C ILE A 84 6.75 -4.80 -10.51
N THR A 85 5.58 -4.81 -11.14
CA THR A 85 5.44 -5.05 -12.59
C THR A 85 6.19 -4.00 -13.39
N LEU A 86 6.00 -2.72 -13.09
CA LEU A 86 6.69 -1.62 -13.76
C LEU A 86 8.19 -1.64 -13.47
N PHE A 87 8.59 -2.08 -12.27
CA PHE A 87 9.99 -2.28 -11.91
C PHE A 87 10.66 -3.33 -12.80
N LEU A 88 10.03 -4.49 -12.96
CA LEU A 88 10.54 -5.57 -13.81
C LEU A 88 10.60 -5.18 -15.29
N ILE A 89 9.56 -4.50 -15.80
CA ILE A 89 9.52 -4.01 -17.18
C ILE A 89 10.63 -2.99 -17.40
N GLY A 90 10.77 -2.00 -16.51
CA GLY A 90 11.78 -0.96 -16.60
C GLY A 90 13.21 -1.53 -16.64
N ASN A 91 13.51 -2.48 -15.75
CA ASN A 91 14.83 -3.13 -15.74
C ASN A 91 15.07 -3.98 -17.00
N THR A 92 14.07 -4.73 -17.45
CA THR A 92 14.16 -5.51 -18.69
C THR A 92 14.47 -4.62 -19.89
N LEU A 93 13.79 -3.47 -20.01
CA LEU A 93 14.03 -2.50 -21.08
C LEU A 93 15.44 -1.87 -21.01
N ILE A 94 15.94 -1.60 -19.80
CA ILE A 94 17.31 -1.10 -19.62
C ILE A 94 18.33 -2.16 -20.05
N TYR A 95 18.14 -3.41 -19.62
CA TYR A 95 19.01 -4.52 -19.98
C TYR A 95 19.08 -4.73 -21.49
N LEU A 96 17.92 -4.78 -22.17
CA LEU A 96 17.84 -4.96 -23.63
C LEU A 96 18.47 -3.81 -24.43
N ASN A 97 18.48 -2.58 -23.90
CA ASN A 97 19.14 -1.43 -24.55
C ASN A 97 20.64 -1.34 -24.27
N ALA A 98 21.15 -2.08 -23.28
CA ALA A 98 22.57 -2.10 -22.92
C ALA A 98 23.35 -3.22 -23.64
N THR A 99 22.64 -4.19 -24.23
CA THR A 99 23.15 -5.22 -25.15
C THR A 99 22.95 -4.80 -26.60
#